data_AF-B7QHR4-F1
#
_entry.id   AF-B7QHR4-F1
#
_cell.length_a   1.000
_cell.length_b   1.000
_cell.length_c   1.000
_cell.angle_alpha   90.00
_cell.angle_beta   90.00
_cell.angle_gamma   90.00
#
_symmetry.space_group_name_H-M   'P 1'
#
loop_
_entity.id
_entity.type
_entity.pdbx_description
1 polymer ?
#
loop_
_entity_poly.entity_id
_entity_poly.type
_entity_poly.pdbx_seq_one_letter_code
_entity_poly.pdbx_strand_id
1 'polypeptide(L)'
;VFDFGIPHDPKLRKFHIPRAGVRIYYSFVKYTYYLAYSFYLNTTSSDPASVLENLRGCLQMSYALMSSPLFPRNLDTDKTSLSDMADLLAVKLAFAAYQYELLKDVSSFRFAKASRISSDQLFFLYYAMNFCENHNPRFFEYVLKYSDTSPGWYRVNGPLRNMREFAAAFQCSRNSFMNPKRKCEPPGSSPR
;
A
#
# COMPACT_ATOMS: atom_id res chain seq x y z
N VAL A 1 -9.68 -27.90 8.94
CA VAL A 1 -9.44 -26.86 9.97
C VAL A 1 -9.24 -25.49 9.34
N PHE A 2 -8.59 -25.37 8.18
CA PHE A 2 -8.78 -24.22 7.29
C PHE A 2 -9.66 -24.64 6.13
N ASP A 3 -10.92 -24.23 6.17
CA ASP A 3 -11.78 -24.28 5.00
C ASP A 3 -11.40 -23.10 4.10
N PHE A 4 -10.64 -23.39 3.04
CA PHE A 4 -10.31 -22.42 2.00
C PHE A 4 -11.44 -22.30 0.96
N GLY A 5 -12.56 -23.00 1.16
CA GLY A 5 -13.80 -22.78 0.43
C GLY A 5 -14.24 -21.34 0.66
N ILE A 6 -13.89 -20.46 -0.28
CA ILE A 6 -14.49 -19.13 -0.37
C ILE A 6 -15.96 -19.41 -0.66
N PRO A 7 -16.91 -19.04 0.23
CA PRO A 7 -18.31 -19.17 -0.09
C PRO A 7 -18.55 -18.45 -1.42
N HIS A 8 -19.20 -19.09 -2.38
CA HIS A 8 -19.55 -18.50 -3.68
C HIS A 8 -20.58 -17.37 -3.56
N ASP A 9 -20.62 -16.64 -2.44
CA ASP A 9 -21.41 -15.45 -2.27
C ASP A 9 -20.70 -14.27 -2.95
N PRO A 10 -21.25 -13.75 -4.06
CA PRO A 10 -20.67 -12.61 -4.78
C PRO A 10 -20.51 -11.37 -3.90
N LYS A 11 -21.31 -11.24 -2.83
CA LYS A 11 -21.24 -10.12 -1.88
C LYS A 11 -19.94 -10.13 -1.06
N LEU A 12 -19.36 -11.31 -0.83
CA LEU A 12 -18.14 -11.44 -0.03
C LEU A 12 -16.87 -11.11 -0.83
N ARG A 13 -16.94 -11.09 -2.16
CA ARG A 13 -15.82 -10.77 -3.06
C ARG A 13 -15.13 -9.44 -2.70
N LYS A 14 -15.92 -8.46 -2.23
CA LYS A 14 -15.45 -7.13 -1.82
C LYS A 14 -14.51 -7.16 -0.61
N PHE A 15 -14.66 -8.12 0.32
CA PHE A 15 -13.76 -8.28 1.48
C PHE A 15 -12.42 -8.89 1.12
N HIS A 16 -12.32 -9.55 -0.03
CA HIS A 16 -11.08 -10.12 -0.50
C HIS A 16 -10.20 -9.08 -1.21
N ILE A 17 -10.76 -7.98 -1.73
CA ILE A 17 -9.99 -6.94 -2.43
C ILE A 17 -8.88 -6.33 -1.55
N PRO A 18 -9.15 -5.87 -0.31
CA PRO A 18 -8.10 -5.33 0.56
C PRO A 18 -7.05 -6.35 1.02
N ARG A 19 -7.25 -7.66 0.77
CA ARG A 19 -6.30 -8.73 1.17
C ARG A 19 -5.67 -9.41 -0.04
N ALA A 20 -6.46 -10.18 -0.79
CA ALA A 20 -6.03 -10.91 -1.98
C ALA A 20 -5.80 -9.96 -3.16
N GLY A 21 -6.68 -8.98 -3.37
CA GLY A 21 -6.55 -8.00 -4.46
C GLY A 21 -5.24 -7.23 -4.38
N VAL A 22 -4.88 -6.74 -3.19
CA VAL A 22 -3.59 -6.07 -2.94
C VAL A 22 -2.40 -6.96 -3.32
N ARG A 23 -2.40 -8.25 -2.97
CA ARG A 23 -1.32 -9.18 -3.34
C ARG A 23 -1.24 -9.43 -4.85
N ILE A 24 -2.40 -9.54 -5.52
CA ILE A 24 -2.46 -9.69 -6.98
C ILE A 24 -1.89 -8.44 -7.67
N TYR A 25 -2.33 -7.25 -7.25
CA TYR A 25 -1.82 -5.99 -7.79
C TYR A 25 -0.34 -5.78 -7.48
N TYR A 26 0.14 -6.22 -6.32
CA TYR A 26 1.57 -6.17 -5.98
C TYR A 26 2.41 -6.98 -6.97
N SER A 27 2.02 -8.24 -7.24
CA SER A 27 2.69 -9.08 -8.23
C SER A 27 2.61 -8.49 -9.64
N PHE A 28 1.44 -7.94 -10.00
CA PHE A 28 1.24 -7.27 -11.29
C PHE A 28 2.16 -6.05 -11.44
N VAL A 29 2.25 -5.18 -10.43
CA VAL A 29 3.11 -4.00 -10.43
C VAL A 29 4.59 -4.41 -10.58
N LYS A 30 5.06 -5.39 -9.80
CA LYS A 30 6.43 -5.90 -9.95
C LYS A 30 6.69 -6.41 -11.36
N TYR A 31 5.77 -7.19 -11.93
CA TYR A 31 5.88 -7.69 -13.30
C TYR A 31 5.94 -6.55 -14.32
N THR A 32 5.06 -5.56 -14.22
CA THR A 32 5.07 -4.39 -15.12
C THR A 32 6.34 -3.56 -14.98
N TYR A 33 6.91 -3.44 -13.78
CA TYR A 33 8.19 -2.77 -13.55
C TYR A 33 9.34 -3.51 -14.24
N TYR A 34 9.39 -4.85 -14.12
CA TYR A 34 10.40 -5.64 -14.83
C TYR A 34 10.26 -5.51 -16.35
N LEU A 35 9.04 -5.59 -16.88
CA LEU A 35 8.78 -5.37 -18.31
C LEU A 35 9.21 -3.96 -18.75
N ALA A 36 8.85 -2.93 -17.99
CA ALA A 36 9.23 -1.55 -18.27
C ALA A 36 10.76 -1.44 -18.37
N TYR A 37 11.48 -1.94 -17.38
CA TYR A 37 12.94 -1.84 -17.33
C TYR A 37 13.66 -2.71 -18.38
N SER A 38 13.11 -3.89 -18.72
CA SER A 38 13.72 -4.79 -19.71
C SER A 38 13.48 -4.35 -21.16
N PHE A 39 12.35 -3.71 -21.46
CA PHE A 39 11.96 -3.37 -22.84
C PHE A 39 12.06 -1.88 -23.17
N TYR A 40 11.99 -0.99 -22.17
CA TYR A 40 12.08 0.46 -22.38
C TYR A 40 13.47 0.96 -21.92
N LEU A 41 14.46 0.69 -22.77
CA LEU A 41 15.87 1.03 -22.52
C LEU A 41 16.25 2.46 -22.98
N ASN A 42 15.29 3.35 -23.27
CA ASN A 42 15.59 4.66 -23.86
C ASN A 42 15.09 5.89 -23.08
N THR A 43 16.02 6.83 -22.93
CA THR A 43 16.12 7.92 -21.96
C THR A 43 15.27 9.15 -22.30
N THR A 44 13.96 9.07 -22.10
CA THR A 44 13.13 10.29 -21.99
C THR A 44 12.49 10.39 -20.61
N SER A 45 12.28 11.62 -20.13
CA SER A 45 11.63 11.89 -18.82
C SER A 45 10.17 11.44 -18.76
N SER A 46 9.58 11.13 -19.93
CA SER A 46 8.20 10.65 -20.10
C SER A 46 8.09 9.13 -20.23
N ASP A 47 9.20 8.39 -20.23
CA ASP A 47 9.16 6.94 -20.33
C ASP A 47 8.58 6.30 -19.05
N PRO A 48 7.79 5.20 -19.14
CA PRO A 48 7.23 4.53 -17.97
C PRO A 48 8.26 4.13 -16.92
N ALA A 49 9.48 3.72 -17.32
CA ALA A 49 10.53 3.38 -16.38
C ALA A 49 10.99 4.60 -15.57
N SER A 50 11.20 5.75 -16.23
CA SER A 50 11.56 7.02 -15.59
C SER A 50 10.49 7.48 -14.59
N VAL A 51 9.20 7.32 -14.93
CA VAL A 51 8.09 7.67 -14.02
C VAL A 51 8.12 6.81 -12.76
N LEU A 52 8.36 5.51 -12.90
CA LEU A 52 8.45 4.59 -11.76
C LEU A 52 9.70 4.86 -10.91
N GLU A 53 10.86 5.14 -11.53
CA GLU A 53 12.07 5.49 -10.78
C GLU A 53 11.93 6.82 -10.02
N ASN A 54 11.28 7.82 -10.60
CA ASN A 54 10.99 9.07 -9.88
C ASN A 54 10.08 8.85 -8.67
N LEU A 55 9.06 8.01 -8.81
CA LEU A 55 8.18 7.63 -7.70
C LEU A 55 8.97 6.87 -6.61
N ARG A 56 9.79 5.91 -7.03
CA ARG A 56 10.66 5.12 -6.15
C ARG A 56 11.63 6.01 -5.36
N GLY A 57 12.30 6.95 -6.02
CA GLY A 57 13.21 7.90 -5.37
C GLY A 57 12.50 8.83 -4.38
N CYS A 58 11.29 9.30 -4.70
CA CYS A 58 10.46 10.04 -3.75
C CYS A 58 10.16 9.22 -2.50
N LEU A 59 9.74 7.96 -2.68
CA LEU A 59 9.39 7.08 -1.58
C LEU A 59 10.61 6.76 -0.72
N GLN A 60 11.76 6.51 -1.33
CA GLN A 60 13.00 6.27 -0.62
C GLN A 60 13.30 7.40 0.39
N MET A 61 13.22 8.66 -0.06
CA MET A 61 13.38 9.82 0.83
C MET A 61 12.29 9.87 1.92
N SER A 62 11.05 9.56 1.57
CA SER A 62 9.93 9.56 2.51
C SER A 62 10.08 8.52 3.61
N TYR A 63 10.56 7.32 3.27
CA TYR A 63 10.80 6.20 4.19
C TYR A 63 12.05 6.43 5.04
N ALA A 64 13.09 7.07 4.50
CA ALA A 64 14.30 7.42 5.26
C ALA A 64 14.00 8.37 6.43
N LEU A 65 12.96 9.20 6.29
CA LEU A 65 12.48 10.12 7.33
C LEU A 65 11.48 9.45 8.30
N MET A 66 11.06 8.20 8.06
CA MET A 66 10.16 7.49 8.95
C MET A 66 10.93 6.83 10.09
N SER A 67 10.73 7.34 11.29
CA SER A 67 11.17 6.70 12.52
C SER A 67 9.97 6.02 13.21
N SER A 68 10.23 4.84 13.77
CA SER A 68 9.27 4.15 14.63
C SER A 68 9.92 3.95 15.99
N PRO A 69 9.24 4.22 17.11
CA PRO A 69 9.76 3.92 18.44
C PRO A 69 9.98 2.41 18.65
N LEU A 70 9.35 1.57 17.82
CA LEU A 70 9.53 0.12 17.84
C LEU A 70 10.89 -0.31 17.27
N PHE A 71 11.54 0.54 16.46
CA PHE A 71 12.72 0.16 15.68
C PHE A 71 13.87 1.15 15.91
N PRO A 72 14.88 0.80 16.72
CA PRO A 72 16.00 1.69 17.03
C PRO A 72 16.98 1.85 15.85
N ARG A 73 16.91 1.00 14.83
CA ARG A 73 17.74 1.08 13.61
C ARG A 73 16.91 1.55 12.42
N ASN A 74 17.53 2.38 11.60
CA ASN A 74 16.94 2.90 10.37
C ASN A 74 16.78 1.79 9.32
N LEU A 75 15.73 1.90 8.52
CA LEU A 75 15.47 1.05 7.37
C LEU A 75 16.50 1.31 6.26
N ASP A 76 17.02 0.26 5.64
CA ASP A 76 17.84 0.36 4.43
C ASP A 76 16.93 0.61 3.21
N THR A 77 16.62 1.88 2.98
CA THR A 77 15.64 2.27 1.96
C THR A 77 16.11 1.99 0.54
N ASP A 78 17.41 1.88 0.29
CA ASP A 78 17.93 1.50 -1.03
C ASP A 78 17.46 0.09 -1.40
N LYS A 79 17.59 -0.86 -0.45
CA LYS A 79 17.16 -2.25 -0.63
C LYS A 79 15.65 -2.40 -0.74
N THR A 80 14.87 -1.68 0.07
CA THR A 80 13.41 -1.89 0.15
C THR A 80 12.61 -1.07 -0.85
N SER A 81 13.20 -0.02 -1.44
CA SER A 81 12.53 0.97 -2.29
C SER A 81 11.65 0.38 -3.40
N LEU A 82 12.06 -0.72 -4.04
CA LEU A 82 11.26 -1.39 -5.06
C LEU A 82 9.99 -2.03 -4.48
N SER A 83 10.12 -2.74 -3.35
CA SER A 83 8.98 -3.30 -2.63
C SER A 83 8.05 -2.21 -2.13
N ASP A 84 8.60 -1.13 -1.59
CA ASP A 84 7.84 -0.01 -1.02
C ASP A 84 7.02 0.73 -2.09
N MET A 85 7.59 0.90 -3.29
CA MET A 85 6.86 1.41 -4.46
C MET A 85 5.76 0.45 -4.89
N ALA A 86 6.06 -0.85 -4.97
CA ALA A 86 5.08 -1.86 -5.35
C ALA A 86 3.91 -1.91 -4.36
N ASP A 87 4.16 -1.80 -3.05
CA ASP A 87 3.13 -1.74 -2.02
C ASP A 87 2.22 -0.52 -2.19
N LEU A 88 2.78 0.68 -2.45
CA LEU A 88 1.99 1.89 -2.72
C LEU A 88 1.09 1.74 -3.93
N LEU A 89 1.65 1.29 -5.05
CA LEU A 89 0.89 1.16 -6.29
C LEU A 89 -0.19 0.07 -6.15
N ALA A 90 0.14 -1.04 -5.49
CA ALA A 90 -0.80 -2.13 -5.25
C ALA A 90 -1.99 -1.71 -4.40
N VAL A 91 -1.77 -1.00 -3.28
CA VAL A 91 -2.87 -0.55 -2.43
C VAL A 91 -3.73 0.51 -3.13
N LYS A 92 -3.12 1.40 -3.94
CA LYS A 92 -3.86 2.38 -4.75
C LYS A 92 -4.77 1.70 -5.78
N LEU A 93 -4.24 0.73 -6.53
CA LEU A 93 -5.01 -0.04 -7.51
C LEU A 93 -6.13 -0.87 -6.84
N ALA A 94 -5.80 -1.53 -5.73
CA ALA A 94 -6.79 -2.29 -4.97
C ALA A 94 -7.90 -1.40 -4.41
N PHE A 95 -7.58 -0.20 -3.92
CA PHE A 95 -8.57 0.75 -3.43
C PHE A 95 -9.47 1.25 -4.56
N ALA A 96 -8.91 1.59 -5.72
CA ALA A 96 -9.69 1.98 -6.89
C ALA A 96 -10.64 0.85 -7.34
N ALA A 97 -10.16 -0.40 -7.38
CA ALA A 97 -10.99 -1.56 -7.68
C ALA A 97 -12.09 -1.79 -6.63
N TYR A 98 -11.77 -1.59 -5.35
CA TYR A 98 -12.74 -1.67 -4.26
C TYR A 98 -13.85 -0.62 -4.40
N GLN A 99 -13.50 0.64 -4.68
CA GLN A 99 -14.47 1.72 -4.94
C GLN A 99 -15.36 1.38 -6.14
N TYR A 100 -14.77 0.89 -7.23
CA TYR A 100 -15.54 0.49 -8.41
C TYR A 100 -16.55 -0.63 -8.11
N GLU A 101 -16.19 -1.61 -7.28
CA GLU A 101 -17.10 -2.67 -6.84
C GLU A 101 -18.16 -2.19 -5.84
N LEU A 102 -17.87 -1.16 -5.04
CA LEU A 102 -18.87 -0.51 -4.19
C LEU A 102 -19.93 0.22 -5.01
N LEU A 103 -19.54 0.92 -6.09
CA LEU A 103 -20.49 1.64 -6.96
C LEU A 103 -21.52 0.74 -7.63
N LYS A 104 -21.21 -0.55 -7.82
CA LYS A 104 -22.14 -1.53 -8.42
C LYS A 104 -23.26 -1.97 -7.49
N ASP A 105 -23.22 -1.58 -6.22
CA ASP A 105 -24.13 -2.07 -5.19
C ASP A 105 -24.73 -0.88 -4.44
N VAL A 106 -26.04 -0.71 -4.57
CA VAL A 106 -26.79 0.43 -4.02
C VAL A 106 -26.86 0.37 -2.48
N SER A 107 -26.56 -0.80 -1.90
CA SER A 107 -26.47 -0.92 -0.45
C SER A 107 -25.17 -0.31 0.05
N SER A 108 -25.26 0.77 0.82
CA SER A 108 -24.12 1.30 1.58
C SER A 108 -23.67 0.22 2.56
N PHE A 109 -22.75 -0.64 2.13
CA PHE A 109 -22.40 -1.82 2.90
C PHE A 109 -21.71 -1.36 4.18
N ARG A 110 -22.44 -1.43 5.29
CA ARG A 110 -21.94 -1.22 6.64
C ARG A 110 -21.83 -2.58 7.30
N PHE A 111 -20.65 -2.90 7.83
CA PHE A 111 -20.49 -4.12 8.62
C PHE A 111 -21.45 -4.04 9.82
N ALA A 112 -22.41 -4.96 9.92
CA ALA A 112 -23.54 -4.85 10.86
C ALA A 112 -23.11 -4.68 12.34
N LYS A 113 -21.93 -5.21 12.71
CA LYS A 113 -21.34 -5.07 14.06
C LYS A 113 -20.36 -3.89 14.20
N ALA A 114 -20.09 -3.16 13.13
CA ALA A 114 -19.21 -1.98 13.12
C ALA A 114 -19.88 -0.83 12.34
N SER A 115 -21.11 -0.48 12.73
CA SER A 115 -21.92 0.59 12.11
C SER A 115 -21.26 1.96 12.10
N ARG A 116 -20.19 2.15 12.89
CA ARG A 116 -19.39 3.38 12.99
C ARG A 116 -18.19 3.43 12.03
N ILE A 117 -17.87 2.34 11.33
CA ILE A 117 -16.74 2.27 10.39
C ILE A 117 -17.28 2.40 8.96
N SER A 118 -16.75 3.36 8.19
CA SER A 118 -17.10 3.52 6.77
C SER A 118 -16.49 2.40 5.91
N SER A 119 -17.03 2.19 4.72
CA SER A 119 -16.48 1.20 3.76
C SER A 119 -15.00 1.47 3.44
N ASP A 120 -14.62 2.74 3.30
CA ASP A 120 -13.24 3.15 3.05
C ASP A 120 -12.32 2.84 4.23
N GLN A 121 -12.75 3.19 5.45
CA GLN A 121 -12.01 2.84 6.67
C GLN A 121 -11.85 1.32 6.78
N LEU A 122 -12.89 0.56 6.45
CA LEU A 122 -12.89 -0.90 6.49
C LEU A 122 -11.88 -1.49 5.49
N PHE A 123 -11.76 -0.92 4.29
CA PHE A 123 -10.72 -1.32 3.33
C PHE A 123 -9.33 -1.19 3.95
N PHE A 124 -9.01 -0.01 4.48
CA PHE A 124 -7.68 0.26 5.03
C PHE A 124 -7.37 -0.57 6.28
N LEU A 125 -8.37 -0.83 7.12
CA LEU A 125 -8.24 -1.75 8.26
C LEU A 125 -7.91 -3.17 7.80
N TYR A 126 -8.66 -3.72 6.84
CA TYR A 126 -8.37 -5.06 6.32
C TYR A 126 -7.03 -5.14 5.60
N TYR A 127 -6.62 -4.08 4.90
CA TYR A 127 -5.28 -3.98 4.32
C TYR A 127 -4.20 -4.07 5.43
N ALA A 128 -4.30 -3.23 6.46
CA ALA A 128 -3.35 -3.18 7.56
C ALA A 128 -3.25 -4.50 8.33
N MET A 129 -4.37 -5.20 8.53
CA MET A 129 -4.42 -6.50 9.22
C MET A 129 -3.56 -7.58 8.54
N ASN A 130 -3.27 -7.47 7.23
CA ASN A 130 -2.39 -8.43 6.55
C ASN A 130 -0.91 -8.32 6.98
N PHE A 131 -0.55 -7.23 7.64
CA PHE A 131 0.83 -6.90 8.03
C PHE A 131 1.02 -6.87 9.54
N CYS A 132 0.03 -7.38 10.30
CA CYS A 132 0.19 -7.59 11.73
C CYS A 132 1.29 -8.65 11.95
N GLU A 133 2.38 -8.22 12.58
CA GLU A 133 3.54 -9.05 12.88
C GLU A 133 3.87 -8.96 14.37
N ASN A 134 4.37 -10.05 14.93
CA ASN A 134 4.95 -10.06 16.28
C ASN A 134 6.48 -10.07 16.15
N HIS A 135 7.15 -9.28 16.95
CA HIS A 135 8.57 -9.01 16.76
C HIS A 135 9.42 -9.78 17.77
N ASN A 136 10.22 -10.71 17.28
CA ASN A 136 11.44 -11.12 17.97
C ASN A 136 12.56 -10.12 17.59
N PRO A 137 13.17 -9.40 18.56
CA PRO A 137 14.19 -8.39 18.28
C PRO A 137 15.32 -8.90 17.38
N ARG A 138 15.81 -10.12 17.58
CA ARG A 138 16.94 -10.69 16.81
C ARG A 138 16.55 -11.01 15.37
N PHE A 139 15.34 -11.56 15.16
CA PHE A 139 14.84 -11.82 13.81
C PHE A 139 14.57 -10.51 13.08
N PHE A 140 14.05 -9.51 13.78
CA PHE A 140 13.80 -8.20 13.21
C PHE A 140 15.08 -7.49 12.78
N GLU A 141 16.12 -7.56 13.62
CA GLU A 141 17.45 -7.08 13.29
C GLU A 141 18.02 -7.73 12.02
N TYR A 142 17.77 -9.03 11.84
CA TYR A 142 18.13 -9.75 10.62
C TYR A 142 17.32 -9.26 9.42
N VAL A 143 16.00 -9.12 9.54
CA VAL A 143 15.13 -8.62 8.46
C VAL A 143 15.57 -7.24 8.00
N LEU A 144 15.81 -6.29 8.92
CA LEU A 144 16.29 -4.95 8.57
C LEU A 144 17.62 -4.96 7.80
N LYS A 145 18.49 -5.95 8.05
CA LYS A 145 19.81 -6.01 7.44
C LYS A 145 19.82 -6.71 6.08
N TYR A 146 19.02 -7.77 5.95
CA TYR A 146 19.12 -8.72 4.84
C TYR A 146 17.89 -8.80 3.95
N SER A 147 16.72 -8.29 4.37
CA SER A 147 15.51 -8.33 3.53
C SER A 147 15.49 -7.20 2.51
N ASP A 148 14.94 -7.50 1.34
CA ASP A 148 14.55 -6.57 0.28
C ASP A 148 13.12 -6.03 0.46
N THR A 149 12.44 -6.43 1.53
CA THR A 149 11.09 -5.98 1.87
C THR A 149 11.07 -5.30 3.23
N SER A 150 10.34 -4.20 3.32
CA SER A 150 10.16 -3.48 4.57
C SER A 150 9.36 -4.30 5.60
N PRO A 151 9.58 -4.08 6.91
CA PRO A 151 8.72 -4.66 7.93
C PRO A 151 7.26 -4.17 7.84
N GLY A 152 6.34 -4.92 8.42
CA GLY A 152 4.89 -4.68 8.37
C GLY A 152 4.49 -3.25 8.74
N TRP A 153 5.07 -2.66 9.78
CA TRP A 153 4.76 -1.27 10.16
C TRP A 153 5.07 -0.26 9.04
N TYR A 154 6.19 -0.42 8.34
CA TYR A 154 6.55 0.44 7.20
C TYR A 154 5.64 0.16 6.00
N ARG A 155 5.34 -1.12 5.75
CA ARG A 155 4.45 -1.54 4.65
C ARG A 155 3.01 -1.07 4.84
N VAL A 156 2.55 -0.80 6.06
CA VAL A 156 1.25 -0.16 6.31
C VAL A 156 1.37 1.36 6.23
N ASN A 157 2.25 1.96 7.04
CA ASN A 157 2.24 3.40 7.21
C ASN A 157 2.84 4.15 6.02
N GLY A 158 3.83 3.57 5.34
CA GLY A 158 4.53 4.16 4.21
C GLY A 158 3.61 4.38 3.00
N PRO A 159 2.85 3.37 2.54
CA PRO A 159 1.86 3.56 1.49
C PRO A 159 0.72 4.49 1.90
N LEU A 160 0.12 4.26 3.07
CA LEU A 160 -1.11 4.96 3.47
C LEU A 160 -0.91 6.45 3.73
N ARG A 161 0.25 6.89 4.24
CA ARG A 161 0.55 8.33 4.41
C ARG A 161 0.66 9.08 3.07
N ASN A 162 0.91 8.35 1.97
CA ASN A 162 0.96 8.85 0.60
C ASN A 162 -0.38 8.72 -0.15
N MET A 163 -1.47 8.34 0.54
CA MET A 163 -2.82 8.28 0.00
C MET A 163 -3.70 9.37 0.61
N ARG A 164 -4.29 10.21 -0.24
CA ARG A 164 -5.20 11.27 0.21
C ARG A 164 -6.54 10.69 0.69
N GLU A 165 -6.95 9.61 0.05
CA GLU A 165 -8.14 8.82 0.34
C GLU A 165 -8.08 8.24 1.76
N PHE A 166 -6.89 7.75 2.17
CA PHE A 166 -6.67 7.31 3.55
C PHE A 166 -6.78 8.48 4.53
N ALA A 167 -6.09 9.59 4.25
CA ALA A 167 -6.14 10.77 5.10
C ALA A 167 -7.56 11.34 5.24
N ALA A 168 -8.37 11.28 4.18
CA ALA A 168 -9.77 11.67 4.19
C ALA A 168 -10.63 10.70 5.01
N ALA A 169 -10.50 9.39 4.78
CA ALA A 169 -11.27 8.35 5.47
C ALA A 169 -11.05 8.36 6.99
N PHE A 170 -9.84 8.70 7.46
CA PHE A 170 -9.50 8.80 8.88
C PHE A 170 -9.39 10.24 9.40
N GLN A 171 -9.76 11.24 8.58
CA GLN A 171 -9.71 12.66 8.94
C GLN A 171 -8.35 13.10 9.54
N CYS A 172 -7.25 12.60 8.97
CA CYS A 172 -5.91 12.89 9.45
C CYS A 172 -5.57 14.38 9.30
N SER A 173 -5.16 15.02 10.39
CA SER A 173 -4.76 16.43 10.40
C SER A 173 -3.61 16.72 9.43
N ARG A 174 -3.64 17.88 8.78
CA ARG A 174 -2.61 18.28 7.81
C ARG A 174 -1.24 18.35 8.50
N ASN A 175 -0.21 17.87 7.81
CA ASN A 175 1.18 17.78 8.30
C ASN A 175 1.39 16.78 9.45
N SER A 176 0.39 15.96 9.80
CA SER A 176 0.61 14.82 10.71
C SER A 176 1.45 13.72 10.05
N PHE A 177 1.93 12.78 10.86
CA PHE A 177 2.71 11.63 10.38
C PHE A 177 2.02 10.86 9.23
N MET A 178 0.70 10.63 9.38
CA MET A 178 -0.14 9.94 8.40
C MET A 178 -0.73 10.86 7.31
N ASN A 179 -0.51 12.18 7.40
CA ASN A 179 -0.90 13.12 6.35
C ASN A 179 0.18 14.20 6.14
N PRO A 180 1.39 13.80 5.67
CA PRO A 180 2.49 14.72 5.42
C PRO A 180 2.17 15.68 4.28
N LYS A 181 2.81 16.87 4.32
CA LYS A 181 2.68 17.92 3.29
C LYS A 181 3.12 17.45 1.91
N ARG A 182 4.23 16.70 1.85
CA ARG A 182 4.77 16.11 0.63
C ARG A 182 4.35 14.65 0.57
N LYS A 183 3.62 14.28 -0.49
CA LYS A 183 3.24 12.91 -0.80
C LYS A 183 3.90 12.48 -2.10
N CYS A 184 4.28 11.23 -2.18
CA CYS A 184 4.78 10.60 -3.39
C CYS A 184 3.61 10.04 -4.18
N GLU A 185 3.35 10.63 -5.34
CA GLU A 185 2.24 10.23 -6.19
C GLU A 185 2.72 10.15 -7.66
N PRO A 186 2.28 9.14 -8.44
CA PRO A 186 2.61 9.08 -9.85
C PRO A 186 1.97 10.27 -10.61
N PRO A 187 2.57 10.75 -11.72
CA PRO A 187 2.01 11.81 -12.55
C PRO A 187 0.57 11.50 -12.97
N GLY A 188 -0.32 12.50 -12.96
CA GLY A 188 -1.73 12.34 -13.37
C GLY A 188 -2.69 11.83 -12.29
N SER A 189 -2.21 11.58 -11.07
CA SER A 189 -3.03 11.20 -9.90
C SER A 189 -3.70 12.38 -9.17
N SER A 190 -3.76 13.55 -9.81
CA SER A 190 -4.47 14.71 -9.25
C SER A 190 -5.97 14.38 -9.11
N PRO A 191 -6.66 14.85 -8.05
CA PRO A 191 -8.08 14.59 -7.88
C PRO A 191 -8.85 15.18 -9.07
N ARG A 192 -9.76 14.39 -9.64
CA ARG A 192 -10.93 14.94 -10.30
C ARG A 192 -11.92 15.41 -9.24
#